data_AF-A0AA35IAC0-F1
#
_entry.id   AF-A0AA35IAC0-F1
#
_cell.length_a   1.000
_cell.length_b   1.000
_cell.length_c   1.000
_cell.angle_alpha   90.00
_cell.angle_beta   90.00
_cell.angle_gamma   90.00
#
_symmetry.space_group_name_H-M   'P 1'
#
loop_
_entity.id
_entity.type
_entity.pdbx_description
1 polymer ?
#
loop_
_entity_poly.entity_id
_entity_poly.type
_entity_poly.pdbx_seq_one_letter_code
_entity_poly.pdbx_strand_id
1 'polypeptide(L)'
;MKILFEGDSGKALCEHCQAVVPTRYTRRDVPFSDGKGVARDILVGVCTLCDGVVALPPQSTPAIHEARKQQLKSIEARLPAVYLDVLDAAMHAVSREAGANLRKLFLAYYFQQLAQVQQGGQLQAAHQTFVQALDEQREQRGLARSSATRRLSMKVNPHMAQDMLALQQQTGVNQTELLKAVIALIQADVLEARDEEVILALQRLARLAL
;
A
#
# COMPACT_ATOMS: atom_id res chain seq x y z
N MET A 1 16.38 -23.89 14.38
CA MET A 1 16.07 -22.75 15.28
C MET A 1 15.28 -23.29 16.47
N LYS A 2 15.62 -22.91 17.71
CA LYS A 2 14.80 -23.19 18.90
C LYS A 2 13.83 -22.03 19.11
N ILE A 3 12.55 -22.32 19.33
CA ILE A 3 11.54 -21.31 19.69
C ILE A 3 11.74 -20.92 21.15
N LEU A 4 11.74 -19.62 21.43
CA LEU A 4 11.85 -19.06 22.77
C LEU A 4 10.51 -18.48 23.21
N PHE A 5 10.18 -18.63 24.48
CA PHE A 5 8.95 -18.14 25.10
C PHE A 5 9.24 -17.01 26.08
N GLU A 6 8.22 -16.23 26.39
CA GLU A 6 8.32 -15.29 27.51
C GLU A 6 8.53 -16.05 28.82
N GLY A 7 9.47 -15.57 29.64
CA GLY A 7 9.93 -16.26 30.85
C GLY A 7 11.12 -17.18 30.62
N ASP A 8 11.46 -17.55 29.39
CA ASP A 8 12.69 -18.32 29.12
C ASP A 8 13.91 -17.54 29.63
N SER A 9 14.95 -18.28 29.99
CA SER A 9 16.22 -17.72 30.49
C SER A 9 17.38 -18.05 29.56
N GLY A 10 18.37 -17.17 29.53
CA GLY A 10 19.58 -17.34 28.73
C GLY A 10 20.78 -16.64 29.34
N LYS A 11 21.84 -16.46 28.54
CA LYS A 11 23.00 -15.64 28.87
C LYS A 11 23.37 -14.80 27.66
N ALA A 12 23.71 -13.54 27.88
CA ALA A 12 24.17 -12.63 26.83
C ALA A 12 25.18 -11.62 27.39
N LEU A 13 25.97 -11.02 26.51
CA LEU A 13 26.82 -9.89 26.87
C LEU A 13 25.94 -8.64 27.04
N CYS A 14 26.08 -7.95 28.17
CA CYS A 14 25.42 -6.67 28.39
C CYS A 14 26.42 -5.53 28.25
N GLU A 15 26.20 -4.61 27.31
CA GLU A 15 27.06 -3.45 27.10
C GLU A 15 27.03 -2.47 28.28
N HIS A 16 25.91 -2.38 29.00
CA HIS A 16 25.80 -1.52 30.18
C HIS A 16 26.53 -2.10 31.40
N CYS A 17 26.40 -3.41 31.63
CA CYS A 17 27.05 -4.10 32.76
C CYS A 17 28.49 -4.54 32.46
N GLN A 18 28.93 -4.48 31.19
CA GLN A 18 30.25 -4.91 30.72
C GLN A 18 30.59 -6.36 31.10
N ALA A 19 29.58 -7.24 31.13
CA ALA A 19 29.72 -8.63 31.57
C ALA A 19 28.72 -9.56 30.87
N VAL A 20 29.03 -10.86 30.86
CA VAL A 20 28.06 -11.90 30.49
C VAL A 20 27.07 -12.05 31.64
N VAL A 21 25.82 -11.71 31.39
CA VAL A 21 24.75 -11.67 32.39
C VAL A 21 23.70 -12.75 32.09
N PRO A 22 23.00 -13.26 33.13
CA PRO A 22 21.77 -14.00 32.90
C PRO A 22 20.73 -13.08 32.25
N THR A 23 19.94 -13.65 31.34
CA THR A 23 18.88 -12.94 30.63
C THR A 23 17.54 -13.60 30.86
N ARG A 24 16.47 -12.80 30.80
CA ARG A 24 15.08 -13.27 30.77
C ARG A 24 14.42 -12.78 29.49
N TYR A 25 13.68 -13.64 28.81
CA TYR A 25 12.92 -13.26 27.63
C TYR A 25 11.58 -12.65 28.04
N THR A 26 11.26 -11.47 27.50
CA THR A 26 10.01 -10.74 27.75
C THR A 26 9.60 -9.92 26.53
N ARG A 27 8.34 -9.48 26.47
CA ARG A 27 7.83 -8.60 25.41
C ARG A 27 8.15 -7.14 25.70
N ARG A 28 8.74 -6.43 24.73
CA ARG A 28 9.02 -4.98 24.80
C ARG A 28 8.91 -4.29 23.46
N ASP A 29 8.67 -2.98 23.55
CA ASP A 29 8.90 -2.03 22.47
C ASP A 29 10.39 -1.68 22.42
N VAL A 30 11.03 -1.88 21.26
CA VAL A 30 12.46 -1.60 21.06
C VAL A 30 12.64 -0.49 20.03
N PRO A 31 13.14 0.70 20.43
CA PRO A 31 13.46 1.75 19.49
C PRO A 31 14.67 1.34 18.63
N PHE A 32 14.68 1.76 17.36
CA PHE A 32 15.86 1.58 16.52
C PHE A 32 16.98 2.53 16.93
N SER A 33 18.23 2.09 16.77
CA SER A 33 19.42 2.85 17.17
C SER A 33 19.61 4.16 16.40
N ASP A 34 19.01 4.29 15.21
CA ASP A 34 18.98 5.52 14.42
C ASP A 34 17.87 6.50 14.85
N GLY A 35 17.08 6.14 15.87
CA GLY A 35 15.96 6.91 16.39
C GLY A 35 14.71 6.92 15.49
N LYS A 36 14.71 6.18 14.38
CA LYS A 36 13.64 6.25 13.36
C LYS A 36 12.75 5.02 13.36
N GLY A 37 11.96 4.88 14.41
CA GLY A 37 10.93 3.83 14.52
C GLY A 37 11.11 2.96 15.76
N VAL A 38 10.10 2.14 16.02
CA VAL A 38 10.03 1.26 17.18
C VAL A 38 9.45 -0.07 16.73
N ALA A 39 10.16 -1.16 16.99
CA ALA A 39 9.61 -2.50 16.87
C ALA A 39 8.76 -2.77 18.12
N ARG A 40 7.44 -2.75 17.96
CA ARG A 40 6.50 -2.87 19.08
C ARG A 40 6.24 -4.32 19.44
N ASP A 41 6.09 -4.58 20.74
CA ASP A 41 5.66 -5.85 21.31
C ASP A 41 6.46 -7.06 20.76
N ILE A 42 7.79 -6.95 20.71
CA ILE A 42 8.66 -8.04 20.25
C ILE A 42 9.27 -8.80 21.43
N LEU A 43 9.57 -10.09 21.24
CA LEU A 43 10.28 -10.85 22.27
C LEU A 43 11.75 -10.42 22.28
N VAL A 44 12.27 -10.11 23.46
CA VAL A 44 13.65 -9.67 23.68
C VAL A 44 14.23 -10.35 24.91
N GLY A 45 15.54 -10.60 24.91
CA GLY A 45 16.26 -10.97 26.12
C GLY A 45 16.70 -9.70 26.86
N VAL A 46 16.24 -9.52 28.09
CA VAL A 46 16.66 -8.42 28.97
C VAL A 46 17.69 -8.90 29.99
N CYS A 47 18.64 -8.02 30.33
CA CYS A 47 19.59 -8.21 31.41
C CYS A 47 18.83 -8.26 32.74
N THR A 48 19.04 -9.30 33.57
CA THR A 48 18.36 -9.39 34.87
C THR A 48 18.89 -8.39 35.91
N LEU A 49 19.99 -7.68 35.62
CA LEU A 49 20.61 -6.70 36.54
C LEU A 49 20.18 -5.26 36.23
N CYS A 50 20.23 -4.84 34.97
CA CYS A 50 19.97 -3.46 34.56
C CYS A 50 18.74 -3.31 33.66
N ASP A 51 18.02 -4.41 33.38
CA ASP A 51 16.79 -4.44 32.59
C ASP A 51 16.94 -4.00 31.11
N GLY A 52 18.18 -3.79 30.66
CA GLY A 52 18.50 -3.41 29.29
C GLY A 52 18.28 -4.57 28.31
N VAL A 53 17.87 -4.26 27.08
CA VAL A 53 17.76 -5.23 26.00
C VAL A 53 19.15 -5.66 25.55
N VAL A 54 19.45 -6.95 25.65
CA VAL A 54 20.79 -7.52 25.37
C VAL A 54 20.76 -8.66 24.35
N ALA A 55 19.58 -9.13 23.97
CA ALA A 55 19.44 -10.14 22.91
C ALA A 55 18.12 -9.97 22.14
N LEU A 56 18.17 -10.21 20.83
CA LEU A 56 17.01 -10.28 19.95
C LEU A 56 16.94 -11.68 19.35
N PRO A 57 15.95 -12.52 19.72
CA PRO A 57 15.82 -13.85 19.16
C PRO A 57 15.42 -13.78 17.66
N PRO A 58 15.83 -14.74 16.81
CA PRO A 58 15.55 -14.71 15.37
C PRO A 58 14.05 -14.64 15.01
N GLN A 59 13.18 -15.12 15.89
CA GLN A 59 11.72 -15.06 15.74
C GLN A 59 11.14 -13.64 15.84
N SER A 60 11.88 -12.68 16.39
CA SER A 60 11.50 -11.26 16.43
C SER A 60 11.93 -10.50 15.16
N THR A 61 12.78 -11.11 14.31
CA THR A 61 13.28 -10.49 13.07
C THR A 61 12.16 -10.03 12.12
N PRO A 62 11.08 -10.80 11.87
CA PRO A 62 9.99 -10.33 11.00
C PRO A 62 9.33 -9.06 11.52
N ALA A 63 9.05 -8.95 12.83
CA ALA A 63 8.43 -7.77 13.42
C ALA A 63 9.37 -6.55 13.38
N ILE A 64 10.67 -6.75 13.61
CA ILE A 64 11.69 -5.70 13.46
C ILE A 64 11.77 -5.22 12.01
N HIS A 65 11.76 -6.15 11.06
CA HIS A 65 11.81 -5.84 9.64
C HIS A 65 10.55 -5.11 9.16
N GLU A 66 9.36 -5.51 9.63
CA GLU A 66 8.12 -4.79 9.34
C GLU A 66 8.14 -3.37 9.92
N ALA A 67 8.58 -3.21 11.18
CA ALA A 67 8.74 -1.88 11.77
C ALA A 67 9.76 -1.00 11.02
N ARG A 68 10.79 -1.59 10.39
CA ARG A 68 11.71 -0.88 9.47
C ARG A 68 11.06 -0.55 8.12
N LYS A 69 10.25 -1.46 7.57
CA LYS A 69 9.53 -1.29 6.30
C LYS A 69 8.37 -0.30 6.40
N GLN A 70 7.84 -0.07 7.59
CA GLN A 70 6.74 0.86 7.87
C GLN A 70 7.07 2.36 7.66
N GLN A 71 8.09 2.70 6.88
CA GLN A 71 8.12 3.99 6.19
C GLN A 71 7.09 3.97 5.05
N LEU A 72 5.83 4.04 5.43
CA LEU A 72 4.73 4.23 4.48
C LEU A 72 5.03 5.46 3.63
N LYS A 73 5.03 5.27 2.31
CA LYS A 73 5.18 6.36 1.36
C LYS A 73 3.83 7.03 1.15
N SER A 74 3.83 8.33 0.87
CA SER A 74 2.61 9.07 0.58
C SER A 74 2.45 9.19 -0.93
N ILE A 75 1.31 8.76 -1.45
CA ILE A 75 0.88 9.09 -2.83
C ILE A 75 -0.16 10.18 -2.70
N GLU A 76 0.07 11.31 -3.39
CA GLU A 76 -0.83 12.46 -3.37
C GLU A 76 -1.00 13.08 -4.75
N ALA A 77 -2.24 13.32 -5.16
CA ALA A 77 -2.55 14.00 -6.41
C ALA A 77 -3.84 14.82 -6.27
N ARG A 78 -3.97 15.88 -7.08
CA ARG A 78 -5.26 16.53 -7.36
C ARG A 78 -5.72 16.09 -8.75
N LEU A 79 -6.92 15.54 -8.83
CA LEU A 79 -7.53 15.03 -10.05
C LEU A 79 -8.83 15.79 -10.33
N PRO A 80 -9.26 15.93 -11.59
CA PRO A 80 -10.63 16.36 -11.88
C PRO A 80 -11.63 15.46 -11.14
N ALA A 81 -12.67 16.05 -10.55
CA ALA A 81 -13.57 15.35 -9.63
C ALA A 81 -14.16 14.07 -10.23
N VAL A 82 -14.49 14.11 -11.53
CA VAL A 82 -15.05 12.99 -12.30
C VAL A 82 -14.19 11.72 -12.23
N TYR A 83 -12.86 11.81 -12.14
CA TYR A 83 -12.01 10.62 -12.00
C TYR A 83 -12.25 9.90 -10.69
N LEU A 84 -12.41 10.63 -9.58
CA LEU A 84 -12.72 10.00 -8.30
C LEU A 84 -14.15 9.48 -8.25
N ASP A 85 -15.09 10.19 -8.88
CA ASP A 85 -16.49 9.75 -8.96
C ASP A 85 -16.61 8.45 -9.77
N VAL A 86 -15.85 8.34 -10.87
CA VAL A 86 -15.74 7.11 -11.68
C VAL A 86 -15.07 5.98 -10.91
N LEU A 87 -13.97 6.25 -10.22
CA LEU A 87 -13.31 5.24 -9.39
C LEU A 87 -14.26 4.71 -8.30
N ASP A 88 -14.96 5.61 -7.62
CA ASP A 88 -15.94 5.24 -6.59
C ASP A 88 -17.11 4.43 -7.19
N ALA A 89 -17.59 4.79 -8.38
CA ALA A 89 -18.64 4.06 -9.08
C ALA A 89 -18.20 2.64 -9.50
N ALA A 90 -16.98 2.50 -10.04
CA ALA A 90 -16.40 1.19 -10.38
C ALA A 90 -16.24 0.31 -9.13
N MET A 91 -15.76 0.88 -8.04
CA MET A 91 -15.64 0.18 -6.76
C MET A 91 -17.00 -0.30 -6.24
N HIS A 92 -18.03 0.54 -6.31
CA HIS A 92 -19.39 0.18 -5.89
C HIS A 92 -20.00 -0.92 -6.76
N ALA A 93 -19.69 -0.93 -8.07
CA ALA A 93 -20.12 -1.99 -8.98
C ALA A 93 -19.50 -3.36 -8.63
N VAL A 94 -18.25 -3.37 -8.16
CA VAL A 94 -17.58 -4.59 -7.68
C VAL A 94 -18.14 -5.05 -6.34
N SER A 95 -18.28 -4.14 -5.37
CA SER A 95 -18.84 -4.43 -4.05
C SER A 95 -19.68 -3.25 -3.55
N ARG A 96 -20.95 -3.52 -3.19
CA ARG A 96 -21.88 -2.46 -2.75
C ARG A 96 -21.43 -1.74 -1.48
N GLU A 97 -20.60 -2.41 -0.67
CA GLU A 97 -20.03 -1.89 0.58
C GLU A 97 -18.71 -1.14 0.36
N ALA A 98 -18.20 -1.08 -0.87
CA ALA A 98 -16.93 -0.44 -1.16
C ALA A 98 -17.01 1.08 -0.95
N GLY A 99 -16.28 1.57 0.05
CA GLY A 99 -16.08 2.98 0.32
C GLY A 99 -14.69 3.49 -0.10
N ALA A 100 -14.44 4.78 0.11
CA ALA A 100 -13.17 5.43 -0.25
C ALA A 100 -11.93 4.79 0.40
N ASN A 101 -12.09 4.06 1.51
CA ASN A 101 -11.05 3.28 2.18
C ASN A 101 -10.44 2.18 1.27
N LEU A 102 -11.20 1.68 0.29
CA LEU A 102 -10.75 0.63 -0.63
C LEU A 102 -10.07 1.15 -1.90
N ARG A 103 -10.03 2.47 -2.16
CA ARG A 103 -9.38 3.04 -3.36
C ARG A 103 -7.93 2.59 -3.50
N LYS A 104 -7.21 2.53 -2.38
CA LYS A 104 -5.82 2.04 -2.32
C LYS A 104 -5.71 0.60 -2.83
N LEU A 105 -6.67 -0.25 -2.47
CA LEU A 105 -6.67 -1.66 -2.84
C LEU A 105 -6.86 -1.85 -4.35
N PHE A 106 -7.82 -1.12 -4.94
CA PHE A 106 -8.07 -1.18 -6.38
C PHE A 106 -6.87 -0.66 -7.18
N LEU A 107 -6.32 0.49 -6.78
CA LEU A 107 -5.12 1.03 -7.42
C LEU A 107 -3.90 0.11 -7.26
N ALA A 108 -3.74 -0.52 -6.08
CA ALA A 108 -2.64 -1.46 -5.84
C ALA A 108 -2.73 -2.69 -6.75
N TYR A 109 -3.94 -3.26 -6.91
CA TYR A 109 -4.16 -4.39 -7.82
C TYR A 109 -3.72 -4.06 -9.25
N TYR A 110 -4.18 -2.92 -9.78
CA TYR A 110 -3.81 -2.49 -11.13
C TYR A 110 -2.33 -2.16 -11.26
N PHE A 111 -1.73 -1.45 -10.30
CA PHE A 111 -0.30 -1.16 -10.35
C PHE A 111 0.53 -2.43 -10.39
N GLN A 112 0.21 -3.41 -9.56
CA GLN A 112 0.90 -4.69 -9.53
C GLN A 112 0.75 -5.44 -10.85
N GLN A 113 -0.49 -5.60 -11.35
CA GLN A 113 -0.76 -6.34 -12.58
C GLN A 113 -0.06 -5.71 -13.79
N LEU A 114 -0.16 -4.39 -13.94
CA LEU A 114 0.45 -3.67 -15.06
C LEU A 114 1.98 -3.69 -14.99
N ALA A 115 2.56 -3.57 -13.80
CA ALA A 115 4.01 -3.62 -13.61
C ALA A 115 4.57 -5.02 -13.92
N GLN A 116 3.85 -6.09 -13.56
CA GLN A 116 4.27 -7.47 -13.81
C GLN A 116 4.25 -7.84 -15.30
N VAL A 117 3.20 -7.45 -16.03
CA VAL A 117 3.05 -7.81 -17.45
C VAL A 117 3.74 -6.78 -18.38
N GLN A 118 4.33 -5.72 -17.82
CA GLN A 118 4.94 -4.60 -18.56
C GLN A 118 4.00 -3.95 -19.58
N GLN A 119 2.69 -3.94 -19.29
CA GLN A 119 1.67 -3.41 -20.18
C GLN A 119 1.39 -1.92 -19.94
N GLY A 120 2.39 -1.14 -19.52
CA GLY A 120 2.23 0.30 -19.35
C GLY A 120 1.75 1.02 -20.62
N GLY A 121 2.05 0.48 -21.81
CA GLY A 121 1.65 1.05 -23.09
C GLY A 121 0.13 1.13 -23.33
N GLN A 122 -0.68 0.27 -22.70
CA GLN A 122 -2.15 0.28 -22.90
C GLN A 122 -2.84 1.41 -22.12
N LEU A 123 -2.17 1.96 -21.11
CA LEU A 123 -2.72 3.00 -20.24
C LEU A 123 -3.05 4.28 -21.00
N GLN A 124 -2.20 4.68 -21.93
CA GLN A 124 -2.42 5.91 -22.70
C GLN A 124 -3.62 5.78 -23.63
N ALA A 125 -3.79 4.62 -24.28
CA ALA A 125 -4.94 4.35 -25.13
C ALA A 125 -6.24 4.33 -24.31
N ALA A 126 -6.27 3.62 -23.19
CA ALA A 126 -7.43 3.58 -22.28
C ALA A 126 -7.80 4.99 -21.79
N HIS A 127 -6.80 5.80 -21.41
CA HIS A 127 -7.03 7.17 -20.97
C HIS A 127 -7.59 8.08 -22.07
N GLN A 128 -7.09 7.96 -23.30
CA GLN A 128 -7.58 8.73 -24.44
C GLN A 128 -9.03 8.38 -24.77
N THR A 129 -9.37 7.09 -24.85
CA THR A 129 -10.74 6.62 -25.08
C THR A 129 -11.69 7.15 -24.00
N PHE A 130 -11.27 7.08 -22.73
CA PHE A 130 -12.05 7.59 -21.61
C PHE A 130 -12.32 9.10 -21.72
N VAL A 131 -11.31 9.91 -22.05
CA VAL A 131 -11.47 11.36 -22.21
C VAL A 131 -12.40 11.69 -23.37
N GLN A 132 -12.26 10.99 -24.50
CA GLN A 132 -13.13 11.16 -25.66
C GLN A 132 -14.58 10.85 -25.32
N ALA A 133 -14.84 9.71 -24.67
CA ALA A 133 -16.19 9.33 -24.23
C ALA A 133 -16.82 10.36 -23.27
N LEU A 134 -16.04 10.90 -22.32
CA LEU A 134 -16.52 11.97 -21.44
C LEU A 134 -16.81 13.28 -22.18
N ASP A 135 -15.97 13.64 -23.14
CA ASP A 135 -16.15 14.83 -23.97
C ASP A 135 -17.42 14.71 -24.83
N GLU A 136 -17.63 13.56 -25.48
CA GLU A 136 -18.84 13.27 -26.26
C GLU A 136 -20.11 13.31 -25.40
N GLN A 137 -20.12 12.65 -24.24
CA GLN A 137 -21.26 12.68 -23.32
C GLN A 137 -21.60 14.09 -22.86
N ARG A 138 -20.57 14.92 -22.63
CA ARG A 138 -20.76 16.32 -22.23
C ARG A 138 -21.37 17.13 -23.37
N GLU A 139 -20.85 16.99 -24.59
CA GLU A 139 -21.32 17.71 -25.77
C GLU A 139 -22.76 17.35 -26.13
N GLN A 140 -23.10 16.06 -26.11
CA GLN A 140 -24.47 15.58 -26.33
C GLN A 140 -25.48 16.17 -25.34
N ARG A 141 -25.04 16.52 -24.13
CA ARG A 141 -25.87 17.11 -23.07
C ARG A 141 -25.79 18.65 -23.03
N GLY A 142 -25.01 19.27 -23.91
CA GLY A 142 -24.80 20.72 -23.93
C GLY A 142 -24.14 21.28 -22.66
N LEU A 143 -23.34 20.47 -21.97
CA LEU A 143 -22.75 20.84 -20.68
C LEU A 143 -21.37 21.50 -20.86
N ALA A 144 -21.02 22.43 -19.97
CA ALA A 144 -19.69 23.05 -19.94
C ALA A 144 -18.65 22.12 -19.28
N ARG A 145 -17.36 22.31 -19.60
CA ARG A 145 -16.26 21.61 -18.90
C ARG A 145 -16.21 22.04 -17.44
N SER A 146 -16.24 21.07 -16.52
CA SER A 146 -16.08 21.32 -15.09
C SER A 146 -14.60 21.52 -14.74
N SER A 147 -14.32 22.54 -13.92
CA SER A 147 -12.99 22.78 -13.32
C SER A 147 -12.85 22.18 -11.92
N ALA A 148 -13.86 21.47 -11.44
CA ALA A 148 -13.85 20.89 -10.09
C ALA A 148 -12.74 19.84 -9.96
N THR A 149 -11.94 19.95 -8.90
CA THR A 149 -10.88 18.99 -8.58
C THR A 149 -11.03 18.44 -7.17
N ARG A 150 -10.63 17.19 -6.97
CA ARG A 150 -10.61 16.51 -5.65
C ARG A 150 -9.21 15.95 -5.39
N ARG A 151 -8.81 15.93 -4.11
CA ARG A 151 -7.52 15.36 -3.68
C ARG A 151 -7.67 13.85 -3.47
N LEU A 152 -6.74 13.10 -4.04
CA LEU A 152 -6.46 11.72 -3.69
C LEU A 152 -5.18 11.71 -2.84
N SER A 153 -5.27 11.24 -1.60
CA SER A 153 -4.10 11.07 -0.72
C SER A 153 -4.22 9.74 0.00
N MET A 154 -3.13 8.98 0.02
CA MET A 154 -3.07 7.71 0.73
C MET A 154 -1.64 7.37 1.14
N LYS A 155 -1.54 6.62 2.25
CA LYS A 155 -0.30 5.97 2.68
C LYS A 155 -0.21 4.58 2.06
N VAL A 156 0.92 4.28 1.44
CA VAL A 156 1.15 3.03 0.72
C VAL A 156 2.40 2.32 1.22
N ASN A 157 2.41 1.00 1.07
CA ASN A 157 3.58 0.20 1.37
C ASN A 157 4.69 0.41 0.30
N PRO A 158 5.94 0.02 0.58
CA PRO A 158 7.03 0.17 -0.37
C PRO A 158 6.82 -0.55 -1.71
N HIS A 159 6.13 -1.68 -1.71
CA HIS A 159 5.87 -2.49 -2.92
C HIS A 159 4.98 -1.74 -3.91
N MET A 160 3.82 -1.26 -3.48
CA MET A 160 2.92 -0.45 -4.31
C MET A 160 3.60 0.82 -4.83
N ALA A 161 4.45 1.46 -4.02
CA ALA A 161 5.22 2.62 -4.45
C ALA A 161 6.30 2.27 -5.49
N GLN A 162 6.88 1.07 -5.43
CA GLN A 162 7.81 0.57 -6.44
C GLN A 162 7.09 0.25 -7.75
N ASP A 163 5.92 -0.41 -7.69
CA ASP A 163 5.11 -0.72 -8.87
C ASP A 163 4.66 0.56 -9.59
N MET A 164 4.19 1.57 -8.84
CA MET A 164 3.86 2.87 -9.41
C MET A 164 5.08 3.54 -10.07
N LEU A 165 6.25 3.52 -9.41
CA LEU A 165 7.47 4.12 -9.97
C LEU A 165 7.91 3.40 -11.25
N ALA A 166 7.83 2.07 -11.27
CA ALA A 166 8.13 1.26 -12.46
C ALA A 166 7.21 1.63 -13.62
N LEU A 167 5.91 1.80 -13.37
CA LEU A 167 4.95 2.24 -14.38
C LEU A 167 5.24 3.65 -14.90
N GLN A 168 5.59 4.60 -14.01
CA GLN A 168 6.00 5.94 -14.43
C GLN A 168 7.25 5.92 -15.33
N GLN A 169 8.22 5.05 -15.03
CA GLN A 169 9.42 4.88 -15.85
C GLN A 169 9.11 4.23 -17.21
N GLN A 170 8.23 3.22 -17.24
CA GLN A 170 7.82 2.55 -18.48
C GLN A 170 7.03 3.46 -19.42
N THR A 171 6.16 4.31 -18.86
CA THR A 171 5.24 5.16 -19.64
C THR A 171 5.77 6.57 -19.87
N GLY A 172 6.76 7.01 -19.09
CA GLY A 172 7.27 8.38 -19.13
C GLY A 172 6.33 9.44 -18.56
N VAL A 173 5.18 9.05 -17.98
CA VAL A 173 4.19 10.01 -17.46
C VAL A 173 4.42 10.30 -15.97
N ASN A 174 3.95 11.48 -15.53
CA ASN A 174 4.00 11.83 -14.12
C ASN A 174 2.94 11.08 -13.29
N GLN A 175 3.05 11.13 -11.97
CA GLN A 175 2.16 10.42 -11.05
C GLN A 175 0.67 10.75 -11.25
N THR A 176 0.34 12.01 -11.55
CA THR A 176 -1.05 12.45 -11.71
C THR A 176 -1.65 11.87 -13.00
N GLU A 177 -0.92 11.91 -14.10
CA GLU A 177 -1.37 11.33 -15.37
C GLU A 177 -1.45 9.80 -15.28
N LEU A 178 -0.50 9.16 -14.59
CA LEU A 178 -0.57 7.72 -14.34
C LEU A 178 -1.85 7.34 -13.57
N LEU A 179 -2.18 8.07 -12.51
CA LEU A 179 -3.40 7.83 -11.73
C LEU A 179 -4.66 8.00 -12.58
N LYS A 180 -4.72 9.03 -13.44
CA LYS A 180 -5.85 9.22 -14.38
C LYS A 180 -5.99 8.04 -15.32
N ALA A 181 -4.88 7.58 -15.90
CA ALA A 181 -4.88 6.48 -16.85
C ALA A 181 -5.27 5.15 -16.22
N VAL A 182 -4.80 4.87 -14.99
CA VAL A 182 -5.22 3.68 -14.25
C VAL A 182 -6.70 3.74 -13.88
N ILE A 183 -7.22 4.90 -13.47
CA ILE A 183 -8.66 5.06 -13.20
C ILE A 183 -9.49 4.85 -14.48
N ALA A 184 -9.04 5.36 -15.61
CA ALA A 184 -9.68 5.13 -16.91
C ALA A 184 -9.71 3.65 -17.27
N LEU A 185 -8.62 2.92 -17.02
CA LEU A 185 -8.57 1.46 -17.24
C LEU A 185 -9.51 0.70 -16.30
N ILE A 186 -9.54 1.06 -15.00
CA ILE A 186 -10.51 0.49 -14.05
C ILE A 186 -11.94 0.68 -14.54
N GLN A 187 -12.25 1.87 -15.07
CA GLN A 187 -13.57 2.15 -15.62
C GLN A 187 -13.88 1.29 -16.84
N ALA A 188 -12.93 1.16 -17.77
CA ALA A 188 -13.09 0.34 -18.96
C ALA A 188 -13.33 -1.14 -18.59
N ASP A 189 -12.52 -1.70 -17.69
CA ASP A 189 -12.63 -3.12 -17.33
C ASP A 189 -13.90 -3.40 -16.52
N VAL A 190 -14.22 -2.55 -15.53
CA VAL A 190 -15.28 -2.84 -14.55
C VAL A 190 -16.66 -2.36 -15.03
N LEU A 191 -16.75 -1.16 -15.60
CA LEU A 191 -18.04 -0.53 -15.93
C LEU A 191 -18.46 -0.79 -17.38
N GLU A 192 -17.52 -0.71 -18.33
CA GLU A 192 -17.80 -0.89 -19.76
C GLU A 192 -17.75 -2.36 -20.17
N ALA A 193 -16.57 -2.98 -20.12
CA ALA A 193 -16.34 -4.36 -20.52
C ALA A 193 -16.98 -5.36 -19.55
N ARG A 194 -17.11 -4.98 -18.27
CA ARG A 194 -17.57 -5.84 -17.18
C ARG A 194 -16.79 -7.15 -17.13
N ASP A 195 -15.47 -7.04 -17.19
CA ASP A 195 -14.54 -8.17 -17.18
C ASP A 195 -14.75 -9.00 -15.90
N GLU A 196 -15.28 -10.21 -16.08
CA GLU A 196 -15.64 -11.09 -14.97
C GLU A 196 -14.42 -11.53 -14.16
N GLU A 197 -13.26 -11.73 -14.81
CA GLU A 197 -12.04 -12.16 -14.13
C GLU A 197 -11.52 -11.05 -13.21
N VAL A 198 -11.45 -9.82 -13.75
CA VAL A 198 -11.05 -8.63 -12.98
C VAL A 198 -12.02 -8.36 -11.84
N ILE A 199 -13.34 -8.40 -12.11
CA ILE A 199 -14.36 -8.16 -11.08
C ILE A 199 -14.27 -9.21 -9.98
N LEU A 200 -14.14 -10.50 -10.31
CA LEU A 200 -14.01 -11.57 -9.31
C LEU A 200 -12.72 -11.41 -8.48
N ALA A 201 -11.60 -11.04 -9.09
CA ALA A 201 -10.35 -10.77 -8.39
C ALA A 201 -10.51 -9.61 -7.40
N LEU A 202 -11.07 -8.48 -7.84
CA LEU A 202 -11.32 -7.31 -7.00
C LEU A 202 -12.34 -7.59 -5.89
N GLN A 203 -13.38 -8.38 -6.15
CA GLN A 203 -14.35 -8.82 -5.14
C GLN A 203 -13.69 -9.62 -4.02
N ARG A 204 -12.83 -10.58 -4.38
CA ARG A 204 -12.07 -11.38 -3.40
C ARG A 204 -11.20 -10.49 -2.52
N LEU A 205 -10.50 -9.54 -3.14
CA LEU A 205 -9.65 -8.60 -2.40
C LEU A 205 -10.48 -7.66 -1.50
N ALA A 206 -11.57 -7.09 -2.01
CA ALA A 206 -12.45 -6.21 -1.25
C ALA A 206 -13.04 -6.92 -0.03
N ARG A 207 -13.47 -8.18 -0.18
CA ARG A 207 -14.02 -8.99 0.92
C ARG A 207 -13.03 -9.23 2.05
N LEU A 208 -11.73 -9.26 1.78
CA LEU A 208 -10.69 -9.44 2.79
C LEU A 208 -10.27 -8.11 3.47
N ALA A 209 -10.65 -6.98 2.89
CA ALA A 209 -10.24 -5.65 3.33
C ALA A 209 -11.35 -4.84 4.02
N LEU A 210 -12.61 -5.31 3.93
CA LEU A 210 -13.77 -4.82 4.67
C LEU A 210 -13.86 -5.53 6.03
#